data_AF-A0A412XTT2-F1
#
_entry.id   AF-A0A412XTT2-F1
#
_cell.length_a   1.000
_cell.length_b   1.000
_cell.length_c   1.000
_cell.angle_alpha   90.00
_cell.angle_beta   90.00
_cell.angle_gamma   90.00
#
_symmetry.space_group_name_H-M   'P 1'
#
loop_
_entity.id
_entity.type
_entity.pdbx_description
1 polymer ?
#
loop_
_entity_poly.entity_id
_entity_poly.type
_entity_poly.pdbx_seq_one_letter_code
_entity_poly.pdbx_strand_id
1 'polypeptide(L)'
;MPQNIWEYRIPEWQVNSYQLLFSHIDTAVEWIPDCPEPAPMVRITGGSLNGLVGELDTSETEIRIIIRFHTMGCFRITIPGEWIERL
;
A
#
# COMPACT_ATOMS: atom_id res chain seq x y z
N MET A 1 -28.38 23.65 12.77
CA MET A 1 -26.94 23.36 12.59
C MET A 1 -26.84 21.94 12.05
N PRO A 2 -26.36 21.65 10.83
CA PRO A 2 -26.33 20.28 10.35
C PRO A 2 -25.00 19.59 10.70
N GLN A 3 -25.15 18.54 11.53
CA GLN A 3 -24.50 17.22 11.52
C GLN A 3 -22.97 17.13 11.36
N ASN A 4 -22.32 16.78 12.48
CA ASN A 4 -21.07 16.01 12.65
C ASN A 4 -20.14 15.90 11.43
N ILE A 5 -19.24 16.87 11.34
CA ILE A 5 -18.01 16.76 10.58
C ILE A 5 -16.95 16.26 11.59
N TRP A 6 -16.10 15.29 11.19
CA TRP A 6 -14.81 14.94 11.84
C TRP A 6 -14.66 13.71 12.77
N GLU A 7 -15.37 12.60 12.57
CA GLU A 7 -14.79 11.28 12.96
C GLU A 7 -14.50 10.44 11.71
N TYR A 8 -13.53 10.90 10.90
CA TYR A 8 -12.95 10.02 9.90
C TYR A 8 -12.02 9.03 10.62
N ARG A 9 -12.54 7.83 10.93
CA ARG A 9 -11.72 6.75 11.44
C ARG A 9 -10.96 6.11 10.28
N ILE A 10 -9.64 6.27 10.30
CA ILE A 10 -8.73 5.53 9.43
C ILE A 10 -8.90 4.03 9.79
N PRO A 11 -9.22 3.15 8.83
CA PRO A 11 -9.31 1.72 9.06
C PRO A 11 -8.03 1.15 9.69
N GLU A 12 -8.18 0.19 10.60
CA GLU A 12 -7.04 -0.42 11.31
C GLU A 12 -6.02 -1.05 10.35
N TRP A 13 -6.49 -1.68 9.28
CA TRP A 13 -5.61 -2.22 8.24
C TRP A 13 -4.75 -1.15 7.56
N GLN A 14 -5.25 0.09 7.41
CA GLN A 14 -4.46 1.19 6.87
C GLN A 14 -3.40 1.65 7.87
N VAL A 15 -3.73 1.72 9.17
CA VAL A 15 -2.74 2.07 10.21
C VAL A 15 -1.61 1.04 10.24
N ASN A 16 -1.94 -0.24 10.15
CA ASN A 16 -0.94 -1.32 10.12
C ASN A 16 -0.06 -1.24 8.88
N SER A 17 -0.65 -0.97 7.70
CA SER A 17 0.12 -0.77 6.47
C SER A 17 1.07 0.42 6.59
N TYR A 18 0.64 1.52 7.22
CA TYR A 18 1.51 2.67 7.48
C TYR A 18 2.70 2.32 8.36
N GLN A 19 2.45 1.65 9.49
CA GLN A 19 3.52 1.28 10.41
C GLN A 19 4.54 0.38 9.73
N LEU A 20 4.08 -0.63 8.99
CA LEU A 20 4.93 -1.57 8.25
C LEU A 20 5.75 -0.87 7.15
N LEU A 21 5.15 0.07 6.43
CA LEU A 21 5.83 0.78 5.33
C LEU A 21 6.95 1.68 5.88
N PHE A 22 6.65 2.49 6.90
CA PHE A 22 7.61 3.46 7.45
C PHE A 22 8.65 2.84 8.40
N SER A 23 8.36 1.68 9.01
CA SER A 23 9.36 0.96 9.79
C SER A 23 10.47 0.33 8.94
N HIS A 24 10.27 0.24 7.61
CA HIS A 24 11.18 -0.45 6.69
C HIS A 24 11.64 0.46 5.55
N ILE A 25 11.96 1.72 5.90
CA ILE A 25 12.36 2.80 5.01
C ILE A 25 13.61 2.48 4.15
N ASP A 26 14.33 1.40 4.47
CA ASP A 26 15.44 0.90 3.65
C ASP A 26 14.98 0.41 2.26
N THR A 27 13.69 0.14 2.10
CA THR A 27 13.08 -0.17 0.80
C THR A 27 12.70 1.14 0.09
N ALA A 28 13.02 1.28 -1.19
CA ALA A 28 12.62 2.45 -1.96
C ALA A 28 11.09 2.55 -2.03
N VAL A 29 10.54 3.59 -1.37
CA VAL A 29 9.11 3.92 -1.40
C VAL A 29 8.93 5.16 -2.27
N GLU A 30 8.14 5.03 -3.33
CA GLU A 30 7.71 6.16 -4.15
C GLU A 30 6.33 6.63 -3.69
N TRP A 31 6.18 7.93 -3.45
CA TRP A 31 4.87 8.54 -3.21
C TRP A 31 4.25 9.00 -4.53
N ILE A 32 3.02 8.58 -4.77
CA ILE A 32 2.26 8.85 -5.99
C ILE A 32 0.98 9.61 -5.62
N PRO A 33 0.89 10.91 -5.94
CA PRO A 33 -0.29 11.70 -5.62
C PRO A 33 -1.51 11.28 -6.45
N ASP A 34 -1.31 11.02 -7.75
CA ASP A 34 -2.34 10.53 -8.65
C ASP A 34 -2.27 9.01 -8.75
N CYS A 35 -3.03 8.36 -7.88
CA CYS A 35 -3.08 6.91 -7.86
C CYS A 35 -3.54 6.34 -9.23
N PRO A 36 -2.85 5.32 -9.76
CA PRO A 36 -3.24 4.68 -11.01
C PRO A 36 -4.57 3.91 -10.88
N GLU A 37 -5.02 3.31 -11.96
CA GLU A 37 -6.25 2.49 -11.94
C GLU A 37 -6.12 1.34 -10.93
N PRO A 38 -7.22 1.01 -10.21
CA PRO A 38 -7.21 -0.09 -9.26
C PRO A 38 -6.82 -1.42 -9.91
N ALA A 39 -5.97 -2.17 -9.22
CA ALA A 39 -5.47 -3.46 -9.70
C ALA A 39 -5.75 -4.59 -8.70
N PRO A 40 -5.55 -5.87 -9.08
CA PRO A 40 -5.80 -7.00 -8.19
C PRO A 40 -5.01 -6.92 -6.88
N MET A 41 -5.66 -7.32 -5.80
CA MET A 41 -5.07 -7.30 -4.46
C MET A 41 -4.07 -8.45 -4.30
N VAL A 42 -2.96 -8.14 -3.65
CA VAL A 42 -1.90 -9.08 -3.33
C VAL A 42 -1.42 -8.87 -1.89
N ARG A 43 -0.89 -9.94 -1.31
CA ARG A 43 -0.22 -9.94 -0.01
C ARG A 43 1.27 -10.20 -0.20
N ILE A 44 2.09 -9.48 0.56
CA ILE A 44 3.51 -9.73 0.65
C ILE A 44 3.75 -10.86 1.65
N THR A 45 4.54 -11.87 1.27
CA THR A 45 4.82 -13.06 2.08
C THR A 45 6.27 -13.13 2.57
N GLY A 46 7.13 -12.20 2.12
CA GLY A 46 8.57 -12.22 2.39
C GLY A 46 9.14 -10.89 2.88
N GLY A 47 10.34 -10.98 3.45
CA GLY A 47 11.08 -9.83 3.93
C GLY A 47 10.42 -9.12 5.11
N SER A 48 10.82 -7.87 5.30
CA SER A 48 10.38 -7.04 6.41
C SER A 48 8.94 -6.50 6.23
N LEU A 49 8.45 -6.48 4.99
CA LEU A 49 7.09 -6.08 4.64
C LEU A 49 6.08 -7.24 4.62
N ASN A 50 6.45 -8.42 5.14
CA ASN A 50 5.55 -9.58 5.21
C ASN A 50 4.22 -9.22 5.91
N GLY A 51 3.10 -9.63 5.30
CA GLY A 51 1.74 -9.36 5.77
C GLY A 51 1.13 -8.07 5.20
N LEU A 52 1.91 -7.22 4.54
CA LEU A 52 1.41 -6.02 3.89
C LEU A 52 0.53 -6.40 2.69
N VAL A 53 -0.57 -5.67 2.51
CA VAL A 53 -1.53 -5.90 1.44
C VAL A 53 -1.66 -4.64 0.58
N GLY A 54 -1.66 -4.82 -0.74
CA GLY A 54 -1.82 -3.73 -1.69
C GLY A 54 -2.23 -4.22 -3.07
N GLU A 55 -2.32 -3.30 -4.02
CA GLU A 55 -2.71 -3.53 -5.41
C GLU A 55 -1.47 -3.85 -6.25
N LEU A 56 -1.53 -4.87 -7.11
CA LEU A 56 -0.42 -5.23 -7.99
C LEU A 56 -0.24 -4.19 -9.10
N ASP A 57 0.92 -3.57 -9.21
CA ASP A 57 1.24 -2.69 -10.33
C ASP A 57 1.82 -3.51 -11.49
N THR A 58 1.05 -3.64 -12.57
CA THR A 58 1.43 -4.39 -13.77
C THR A 58 2.04 -3.51 -14.86
N SER A 59 2.26 -2.23 -14.61
CA SER A 59 2.69 -1.26 -15.65
C SER A 59 4.17 -1.36 -16.02
N GLU A 60 4.97 -2.12 -15.26
CA GLU A 60 6.43 -2.05 -15.26
C GLU A 60 7.09 -3.43 -15.36
N THR A 61 8.38 -3.45 -15.74
CA THR A 61 9.20 -4.68 -15.80
C THR A 61 9.49 -5.30 -14.44
N GLU A 62 9.41 -4.51 -13.37
CA GLU A 62 9.58 -4.94 -11.98
C GLU A 62 8.23 -5.12 -11.32
N ILE A 63 8.13 -6.10 -10.42
CA ILE A 63 6.90 -6.25 -9.66
C ILE A 63 6.84 -5.21 -8.56
N ARG A 64 5.82 -4.37 -8.63
CA ARG A 64 5.58 -3.31 -7.66
C ARG A 64 4.19 -3.49 -7.06
N ILE A 65 4.04 -3.05 -5.82
CA ILE A 65 2.76 -3.01 -5.12
C ILE A 65 2.43 -1.56 -4.82
N ILE A 66 1.17 -1.21 -5.02
CA ILE A 66 0.61 0.09 -4.69
C ILE A 66 -0.27 -0.05 -3.46
N ILE A 67 0.00 0.77 -2.45
CA ILE A 67 -0.81 0.85 -1.25
C ILE A 67 -1.57 2.17 -1.31
N ARG A 68 -2.88 2.04 -1.45
CA ARG A 68 -3.79 3.17 -1.59
C ARG A 68 -4.31 3.61 -0.22
N PHE A 69 -3.89 4.80 0.19
CA PHE A 69 -4.44 5.44 1.38
C PHE A 69 -5.43 6.52 1.00
N HIS A 70 -6.55 6.56 1.71
CA HIS A 70 -7.66 7.45 1.37
C HIS A 70 -7.30 8.94 1.45
N THR A 71 -6.36 9.34 2.31
CA THR A 71 -6.05 10.76 2.57
C THR A 71 -4.63 11.17 2.19
N MET A 72 -3.74 10.23 1.88
CA MET A 72 -2.33 10.52 1.56
C MET A 72 -1.93 10.08 0.15
N GLY A 73 -2.87 9.63 -0.68
CA GLY A 73 -2.56 9.12 -2.01
C GLY A 73 -1.96 7.71 -1.95
N CYS A 74 -1.18 7.38 -2.97
CA CYS A 74 -0.64 6.04 -3.16
C CYS A 74 0.84 5.98 -2.83
N PHE A 75 1.27 4.84 -2.29
CA PHE A 75 2.67 4.54 -2.13
C PHE A 75 2.99 3.31 -2.95
N ARG A 76 4.02 3.41 -3.78
CA ARG A 76 4.51 2.32 -4.59
C ARG A 76 5.80 1.79 -3.98
N ILE A 77 5.86 0.48 -3.87
CA ILE A 77 7.01 -0.25 -3.34
C ILE A 77 7.44 -1.31 -4.33
N THR A 78 8.75 -1.41 -4.54
CA THR A 78 9.34 -2.48 -5.34
C THR A 78 9.67 -3.65 -4.43
N ILE A 79 9.26 -4.86 -4.82
CA ILE A 79 9.54 -6.07 -4.06
C ILE A 79 9.91 -7.23 -5.00
N PRO A 80 10.60 -8.27 -4.48
CA PRO A 80 10.83 -9.49 -5.23
C PRO A 80 9.52 -10.19 -5.60
N GLY A 81 9.44 -10.70 -6.83
CA GLY A 81 8.23 -11.32 -7.36
C GLY A 81 7.81 -12.59 -6.62
N GLU A 82 8.78 -13.32 -6.07
CA GLU A 82 8.57 -14.52 -5.27
C GLU A 82 7.90 -14.25 -3.93
N TRP A 83 7.82 -12.99 -3.48
CA TRP A 83 7.24 -12.61 -2.18
C TRP A 83 5.77 -12.23 -2.28
N ILE A 84 5.06 -12.66 -3.32
CA ILE A 84 3.71 -12.20 -3.63
C ILE A 84 2.73 -13.35 -3.69
N GLU A 85 1.64 -13.20 -2.92
CA GLU A 85 0.47 -14.07 -2.94
C GLU A 85 -0.74 -13.28 -3.45
N ARG A 86 -1.48 -13.81 -4.42
CA ARG A 86 -2.72 -13.19 -4.93
C ARG A 86 -3.89 -13.50 -4.00
N LEU A 87 -4.75 -12.51 -3.75
CA LEU A 87 -5.94 -12.61 -2.91
C LEU A 87 -7.22 -12.76 -3.71
#